data_AF-A0A9D7CGM5-F1
#
_entry.id   AF-A0A9D7CGM5-F1
#
_cell.length_a   1.000
_cell.length_b   1.000
_cell.length_c   1.000
_cell.angle_alpha   90.00
_cell.angle_beta   90.00
_cell.angle_gamma   90.00
#
_symmetry.space_group_name_H-M   'P 1'
#
loop_
_entity.id
_entity.type
_entity.pdbx_description
1 polymer ?
#
loop_
_entity_poly.entity_id
_entity_poly.type
_entity_poly.pdbx_seq_one_letter_code
_entity_poly.pdbx_strand_id
1 'polypeptide(L)'
;MGDPVSPAAVPDAGGLHPLARGRFRAALVAAGFTLHGQEANGNERWDGTVIARWRDATTGAKREATHRIRIGLWTGFPFQAPSAFAMDPREQMPNSRHARPLQNGALCLYAASYRPDTQRGWAPWRTGEEYLARLGELLARMHSGAWDESDRPPDLHTAFPQAKGDPAMTFVGDAWLPPTASPSGRFGLWRRNASILLADGPVANTGVVPPKPADERVNIALGFHDQAREAVGVWFRLDREPAPRTSLGAVLAEIDRASGHDSGWALGECRRLIGAEAGGTRPVFLALGYPDPMLGGREGWLFLEARPAEPGKPIRWRDAQTLAELA
;
A
#
# COMPACT_ATOMS: atom_id res chain seq x y z
N MET A 1 4.96 -35.26 -45.54
CA MET A 1 6.35 -35.19 -45.06
C MET A 1 6.59 -33.73 -44.70
N GLY A 2 6.45 -33.39 -43.42
CA GLY A 2 6.74 -32.05 -42.93
C GLY A 2 8.09 -32.09 -42.24
N ASP A 3 8.98 -31.18 -42.61
CA ASP A 3 10.28 -31.03 -41.97
C ASP A 3 10.09 -30.64 -40.50
N PRO A 4 10.85 -31.23 -39.56
CA PRO A 4 10.86 -30.74 -38.19
C PRO A 4 11.59 -29.40 -38.15
N VAL A 5 10.86 -28.34 -37.80
CA VAL A 5 11.41 -27.04 -37.45
C VAL A 5 12.37 -27.23 -36.29
N SER A 6 13.65 -27.01 -36.55
CA SER A 6 14.70 -27.01 -35.54
C SER A 6 14.39 -25.91 -34.51
N PRO A 7 14.34 -26.21 -33.19
CA PRO A 7 14.20 -25.15 -32.20
C PRO A 7 15.44 -24.26 -32.29
N ALA A 8 15.24 -22.98 -32.63
CA ALA A 8 16.27 -21.97 -32.59
C ALA A 8 16.97 -22.06 -31.23
N ALA A 9 18.29 -22.25 -31.25
CA ALA A 9 19.11 -22.28 -30.05
C ALA A 9 18.87 -20.98 -29.28
N VAL A 10 18.29 -21.11 -28.08
CA VAL A 10 18.25 -20.03 -27.10
C VAL A 10 19.70 -19.69 -26.78
N PRO A 11 20.18 -18.46 -27.03
CA PRO A 11 21.55 -18.11 -26.68
C PRO A 11 21.71 -18.22 -25.17
N ASP A 12 22.80 -18.87 -24.78
CA ASP A 12 23.19 -19.14 -23.40
C ASP A 12 23.16 -17.84 -22.56
N ALA A 13 22.14 -17.72 -21.71
CA ALA A 13 21.97 -16.59 -20.79
C ALA A 13 23.02 -16.57 -19.65
N GLY A 14 23.93 -17.55 -19.62
CA GLY A 14 24.97 -17.70 -18.59
C GLY A 14 26.04 -16.60 -18.57
N GLY A 15 26.18 -15.78 -19.61
CA GLY A 15 27.25 -14.78 -19.73
C GLY A 15 26.97 -13.39 -19.15
N LEU A 16 25.71 -12.95 -19.10
CA LEU A 16 25.36 -11.56 -18.72
C LEU A 16 25.18 -11.36 -17.22
N HIS A 17 24.72 -12.39 -16.50
CA HIS A 17 24.46 -12.36 -15.06
C HIS A 17 25.70 -12.05 -14.20
N PRO A 18 26.85 -12.73 -14.39
CA PRO A 18 28.04 -12.47 -13.56
C PRO A 18 28.60 -11.07 -13.77
N LEU A 19 28.52 -10.54 -14.99
CA LEU A 19 29.00 -9.20 -15.33
C LEU A 19 28.15 -8.11 -14.71
N ALA A 20 26.81 -8.22 -14.78
CA ALA A 20 25.90 -7.27 -14.13
C ALA A 20 26.11 -7.26 -12.62
N ARG A 21 26.20 -8.46 -12.00
CA ARG A 21 26.47 -8.59 -10.56
C ARG A 21 27.83 -8.01 -10.19
N GLY A 22 28.89 -8.30 -10.94
CA GLY A 22 30.23 -7.75 -10.71
C GLY A 22 30.26 -6.23 -10.77
N ARG A 23 29.61 -5.62 -11.77
CA ARG A 23 29.49 -4.15 -11.88
C ARG A 23 28.72 -3.55 -10.71
N PHE A 24 27.61 -4.18 -10.32
CA PHE A 24 26.83 -3.72 -9.18
C PHE A 24 27.63 -3.78 -7.87
N ARG A 25 28.38 -4.87 -7.64
CA ARG A 25 29.31 -5.00 -6.50
C ARG A 25 30.37 -3.89 -6.50
N ALA A 26 30.96 -3.59 -7.65
CA ALA A 26 31.96 -2.53 -7.76
C ALA A 26 31.38 -1.16 -7.36
N ALA A 27 30.15 -0.86 -7.80
CA ALA A 27 29.44 0.36 -7.41
C ALA A 27 29.17 0.41 -5.89
N LEU A 28 28.76 -0.70 -5.27
CA LEU A 28 28.55 -0.79 -3.82
C LEU A 28 29.86 -0.53 -3.06
N VAL A 29 30.96 -1.18 -3.45
CA VAL A 29 32.29 -0.97 -2.85
C VAL A 29 32.75 0.47 -3.01
N ALA A 30 32.58 1.07 -4.19
CA ALA A 30 32.92 2.46 -4.45
C ALA A 30 32.11 3.44 -3.56
N ALA A 31 30.88 3.07 -3.21
CA ALA A 31 30.02 3.82 -2.29
C ALA A 31 30.28 3.50 -0.80
N GLY A 32 31.29 2.68 -0.48
CA GLY A 32 31.65 2.34 0.90
C GLY A 32 30.82 1.23 1.54
N PHE A 33 30.06 0.46 0.75
CA PHE A 33 29.37 -0.73 1.26
C PHE A 33 30.36 -1.89 1.39
N THR A 34 30.15 -2.69 2.43
CA THR A 34 30.95 -3.87 2.75
C THR A 34 30.11 -5.13 2.63
N LEU A 35 30.68 -6.20 2.08
CA LEU A 35 30.00 -7.50 2.03
C LEU A 35 29.96 -8.08 3.45
N HIS A 36 28.76 -8.17 4.02
CA HIS A 36 28.52 -8.71 5.36
C HIS A 36 28.43 -10.23 5.34
N GLY A 37 27.91 -10.82 4.27
CA GLY A 37 27.83 -12.27 4.13
C GLY A 37 27.31 -12.72 2.78
N GLN A 38 27.75 -13.91 2.37
CA GLN A 38 27.25 -14.62 1.21
C GLN A 38 26.70 -15.97 1.67
N GLU A 39 25.43 -16.24 1.36
CA GLU A 39 24.77 -17.50 1.66
C GLU A 39 25.15 -18.56 0.62
N ALA A 40 25.05 -19.84 0.99
CA ALA A 40 25.37 -20.98 0.11
C ALA A 40 24.53 -21.01 -1.19
N ASN A 41 23.35 -20.39 -1.18
CA ASN A 41 22.49 -20.26 -2.35
C ASN A 41 22.98 -19.17 -3.33
N GLY A 42 23.94 -18.32 -2.96
CA GLY A 42 24.42 -17.19 -3.77
C GLY A 42 23.76 -15.85 -3.47
N ASN A 43 22.93 -15.76 -2.43
CA ASN A 43 22.47 -14.47 -1.91
C ASN A 43 23.62 -13.73 -1.23
N GLU A 44 23.68 -12.42 -1.44
CA GLU A 44 24.66 -11.55 -0.78
C GLU A 44 23.97 -10.48 0.04
N ARG A 45 24.61 -10.11 1.16
CA ARG A 45 24.18 -9.01 2.01
C ARG A 45 25.31 -8.00 2.11
N TRP A 46 24.99 -6.75 1.81
CA TRP A 46 25.92 -5.63 1.76
C TRP A 46 25.47 -4.56 2.75
N ASP A 47 26.33 -4.17 3.68
CA ASP A 47 26.04 -3.17 4.70
C ASP A 47 26.84 -1.90 4.41
N GLY A 48 26.19 -0.75 4.48
CA GLY A 48 26.81 0.55 4.25
C GLY A 48 25.92 1.69 4.69
N THR A 49 26.26 2.90 4.25
CA THR A 49 25.51 4.11 4.59
C THR A 49 25.07 4.86 3.34
N VAL A 50 23.88 5.43 3.39
CA VAL A 50 23.36 6.33 2.34
C VAL A 50 23.07 7.70 2.96
N ILE A 51 23.50 8.75 2.28
CA ILE A 51 23.23 10.13 2.70
C ILE A 51 21.96 10.60 2.00
N ALA A 52 20.93 10.90 2.80
CA ALA A 52 19.73 11.58 2.36
C ALA A 52 19.97 13.09 2.41
N ARG A 53 19.70 13.80 1.30
CA ARG A 53 19.82 15.27 1.24
C ARG A 53 18.51 15.87 0.75
N TRP A 54 17.94 16.81 1.50
CA TRP A 54 16.67 17.44 1.16
C TRP A 54 16.67 18.93 1.49
N ARG A 55 15.64 19.62 1.01
CA ARG A 55 15.34 20.99 1.42
C ARG A 55 14.16 20.96 2.38
N ASP A 56 14.31 21.57 3.54
CA ASP A 56 13.25 21.72 4.53
C ASP A 56 12.12 22.59 3.93
N ALA A 57 10.89 22.07 3.92
CA ALA A 57 9.76 22.73 3.26
C ALA A 57 9.33 24.03 3.95
N THR A 58 9.60 24.18 5.25
CA THR A 58 9.18 25.33 6.04
C THR A 58 10.21 26.46 5.97
N THR A 59 11.49 26.11 6.08
CA THR A 59 12.60 27.06 6.19
C THR A 59 13.37 27.25 4.90
N GLY A 60 13.19 26.35 3.92
CA GLY A 60 13.99 26.31 2.70
C GLY A 60 15.45 25.90 2.94
N ALA A 61 15.85 25.55 4.16
CA ALA A 61 17.23 25.20 4.48
C ALA A 61 17.62 23.84 3.87
N LYS A 62 18.87 23.71 3.42
CA LYS A 62 19.43 22.40 3.04
C LYS A 62 19.64 21.56 4.31
N ARG A 63 19.21 20.30 4.28
CA ARG A 63 19.35 19.32 5.35
C ARG A 63 19.97 18.04 4.81
N GLU A 64 20.65 17.31 5.68
CA GLU A 64 21.14 15.97 5.38
C GLU A 64 21.05 15.05 6.59
N ALA A 65 20.92 13.75 6.33
CA ALA A 65 20.95 12.68 7.32
C ALA A 65 21.63 11.46 6.72
N THR A 66 22.40 10.75 7.54
CA THR A 66 23.08 9.52 7.15
C THR A 66 22.31 8.33 7.71
N HIS A 67 22.01 7.36 6.85
CA HIS A 67 21.24 6.17 7.19
C HIS A 67 22.05 4.91 7.00
N ARG A 68 21.99 3.98 7.95
CA ARG A 68 22.56 2.63 7.80
C ARG A 68 21.61 1.77 7.00
N ILE A 69 22.10 1.23 5.88
CA ILE A 69 21.30 0.41 4.97
C ILE A 69 21.98 -0.93 4.74
N ARG A 70 21.18 -2.00 4.73
CA ARG A 70 21.55 -3.30 4.20
C ARG A 70 20.92 -3.50 2.82
N ILE A 71 21.71 -3.96 1.85
CA ILE A 71 21.28 -4.31 0.50
C ILE A 71 21.41 -5.82 0.30
N GLY A 72 20.33 -6.45 -0.11
CA GLY A 72 20.28 -7.86 -0.48
C GLY A 72 20.36 -8.03 -2.00
N LEU A 73 21.36 -8.78 -2.48
CA LEU A 73 21.43 -9.26 -3.86
C LEU A 73 21.03 -10.74 -3.91
N TRP A 74 19.80 -11.00 -4.31
CA TRP A 74 19.24 -12.34 -4.37
C TRP A 74 19.79 -13.15 -5.55
N THR A 75 19.71 -14.47 -5.49
CA THR A 75 20.14 -15.37 -6.58
C THR A 75 19.60 -14.98 -7.96
N GLY A 76 18.35 -14.48 -8.02
CA GLY A 76 17.69 -14.04 -9.26
C GLY A 76 18.23 -12.74 -9.88
N PHE A 77 19.17 -12.03 -9.25
CA PHE A 77 19.74 -10.79 -9.78
C PHE A 77 20.51 -11.02 -11.10
N PRO A 78 20.36 -10.17 -12.14
CA PRO A 78 19.68 -8.87 -12.14
C PRO A 78 18.20 -8.90 -12.58
N PHE A 79 17.62 -10.07 -12.84
CA PHE A 79 16.19 -10.16 -13.19
C PHE A 79 15.26 -9.98 -11.99
N GLN A 80 15.77 -10.26 -10.79
CA GLN A 80 15.15 -9.88 -9.53
C GLN A 80 15.79 -8.61 -8.98
N ALA A 81 14.96 -7.67 -8.52
CA ALA A 81 15.40 -6.42 -7.94
C ALA A 81 16.20 -6.63 -6.64
N PRO A 82 17.26 -5.82 -6.39
CA PRO A 82 17.87 -5.74 -5.07
C PRO A 82 16.88 -5.22 -4.02
N SER A 83 16.97 -5.73 -2.80
CA SER A 83 16.17 -5.24 -1.67
C SER A 83 17.01 -4.38 -0.74
N ALA A 84 16.49 -3.23 -0.29
CA ALA A 84 17.13 -2.38 0.71
C ALA A 84 16.40 -2.49 2.04
N PHE A 85 17.13 -2.47 3.16
CA PHE A 85 16.58 -2.56 4.51
C PHE A 85 17.19 -1.44 5.35
N ALA A 86 16.35 -0.61 5.97
CA ALA A 86 16.84 0.36 6.95
C ALA A 86 17.29 -0.38 8.22
N MET A 87 18.52 -0.10 8.65
CA MET A 87 19.09 -0.68 9.88
C MET A 87 19.07 0.30 11.06
N ASP A 88 18.73 1.56 10.81
CA ASP A 88 18.64 2.57 11.85
C ASP A 88 17.49 2.24 12.83
N PRO A 89 17.62 2.59 14.12
CA PRO A 89 16.50 2.58 15.04
C PRO A 89 15.31 3.34 14.46
N ARG A 90 14.09 2.85 14.71
CA ARG A 90 12.86 3.43 14.17
C ARG A 90 12.70 4.92 14.50
N GLU A 91 13.21 5.36 15.65
CA GLU A 91 13.19 6.76 16.09
C GLU A 91 14.04 7.70 15.21
N GLN A 92 15.04 7.16 14.52
CA GLN A 92 15.91 7.92 13.62
C GLN A 92 15.38 7.97 12.18
N MET A 93 14.36 7.16 11.87
CA MET A 93 13.69 7.17 10.59
C MET A 93 12.49 8.13 10.62
N PRO A 94 12.31 8.99 9.61
CA PRO A 94 11.13 9.83 9.51
C PRO A 94 9.86 8.99 9.58
N ASN A 95 8.83 9.52 10.23
CA ASN A 95 7.50 8.92 10.24
C ASN A 95 6.82 9.11 8.87
N SER A 96 7.36 8.44 7.85
CA SER A 96 6.89 8.46 6.47
C SER A 96 6.18 7.16 6.12
N ARG A 97 5.19 7.23 5.22
CA ARG A 97 4.51 6.04 4.69
C ARG A 97 5.45 5.07 3.96
N HIS A 98 6.56 5.58 3.42
CA HIS A 98 7.62 4.78 2.80
C HIS A 98 8.70 4.30 3.78
N ALA A 99 8.65 4.76 5.04
CA ALA A 99 9.48 4.24 6.13
C ALA A 99 8.98 2.90 6.66
N ARG A 100 7.72 2.55 6.36
CA ARG A 100 7.17 1.25 6.72
C ARG A 100 7.76 0.20 5.79
N PRO A 101 8.49 -0.77 6.32
CA PRO A 101 8.99 -1.85 5.49
C PRO A 101 7.82 -2.64 4.91
N LEU A 102 8.03 -3.22 3.73
CA LEU A 102 7.22 -4.30 3.19
C LEU A 102 7.17 -5.46 4.19
N GLN A 103 6.27 -6.43 3.98
CA GLN A 103 6.13 -7.60 4.88
C GLN A 103 7.45 -8.33 5.16
N ASN A 104 8.40 -8.30 4.22
CA ASN A 104 9.72 -8.91 4.36
C ASN A 104 10.78 -8.03 5.05
N GLY A 105 10.42 -6.83 5.51
CA GLY A 105 11.36 -5.88 6.13
C GLY A 105 11.99 -4.86 5.16
N ALA A 106 11.77 -4.98 3.85
CA ALA A 106 12.45 -4.14 2.85
C ALA A 106 11.79 -2.78 2.65
N LEU A 107 12.57 -1.77 2.29
CA LEU A 107 12.09 -0.46 1.83
C LEU A 107 11.42 -0.60 0.46
N CYS A 108 10.30 0.10 0.28
CA CYS A 108 9.57 0.14 -0.99
C CYS A 108 10.24 1.14 -1.95
N LEU A 109 11.32 0.71 -2.61
CA LEU A 109 12.12 1.54 -3.52
C LEU A 109 11.54 1.62 -4.94
N TYR A 110 10.86 0.56 -5.38
CA TYR A 110 10.32 0.39 -6.73
C TYR A 110 8.88 -0.10 -6.69
N ALA A 111 8.08 0.28 -7.70
CA ALA A 111 6.80 -0.38 -7.98
C ALA A 111 7.03 -1.86 -8.37
N ALA A 112 6.00 -2.70 -8.17
CA ALA A 112 6.08 -4.15 -8.36
C ALA A 112 6.50 -4.61 -9.78
N SER A 113 6.46 -3.74 -10.80
CA SER A 113 6.87 -4.06 -12.18
C SER A 113 7.47 -2.86 -12.90
N TYR A 114 8.39 -3.13 -13.84
CA TYR A 114 8.95 -2.09 -14.70
C TYR A 114 7.89 -1.55 -15.67
N ARG A 115 7.78 -0.23 -15.77
CA ARG A 115 6.88 0.48 -16.67
C ARG A 115 7.71 1.28 -17.69
N PRO A 116 7.78 0.87 -18.96
CA PRO A 116 8.65 1.51 -19.97
C PRO A 116 8.30 2.98 -20.27
N ASP A 117 7.02 3.32 -20.23
CA ASP A 117 6.47 4.66 -20.47
C ASP A 117 6.93 5.69 -19.43
N THR A 118 7.08 5.24 -18.20
CA THR A 118 7.48 6.07 -17.05
C THR A 118 8.92 5.79 -16.61
N GLN A 119 9.58 4.83 -17.24
CA GLN A 119 10.84 4.21 -16.80
C GLN A 119 10.85 3.86 -15.31
N ARG A 120 9.69 3.49 -14.73
CA ARG A 120 9.57 3.17 -13.30
C ARG A 120 9.81 1.70 -13.06
N GLY A 121 10.24 1.34 -11.85
CA GLY A 121 10.49 -0.03 -11.46
C GLY A 121 11.92 -0.49 -11.74
N TRP A 122 12.27 -1.63 -11.17
CA TRP A 122 13.58 -2.25 -11.38
C TRP A 122 13.69 -2.80 -12.81
N ALA A 123 14.83 -2.58 -13.44
CA ALA A 123 15.15 -3.19 -14.73
C ALA A 123 16.55 -3.82 -14.66
N PRO A 124 16.79 -4.96 -15.35
CA PRO A 124 18.05 -5.71 -15.23
C PRO A 124 19.30 -4.94 -15.70
N TRP A 125 19.12 -3.89 -16.50
CA TRP A 125 20.20 -3.04 -17.00
C TRP A 125 20.52 -1.86 -16.09
N ARG A 126 19.78 -1.63 -14.99
CA ARG A 126 20.08 -0.55 -14.05
C ARG A 126 21.39 -0.81 -13.30
N THR A 127 22.15 0.25 -13.04
CA THR A 127 23.45 0.15 -12.37
C THR A 127 23.33 0.28 -10.84
N GLY A 128 24.42 -0.04 -10.13
CA GLY A 128 24.47 0.14 -8.68
C GLY A 128 24.45 1.61 -8.27
N GLU A 129 25.05 2.50 -9.06
CA GLU A 129 25.01 3.95 -8.86
C GLU A 129 23.58 4.48 -8.99
N GLU A 130 22.84 4.07 -10.03
CA GLU A 130 21.43 4.44 -10.20
C GLU A 130 20.57 3.93 -9.04
N TYR A 131 20.82 2.71 -8.57
CA TYR A 131 20.13 2.14 -7.42
C TYR A 131 20.39 2.95 -6.14
N LEU A 132 21.66 3.26 -5.85
CA LEU A 132 22.06 4.03 -4.67
C LEU A 132 21.55 5.48 -4.72
N ALA A 133 21.58 6.11 -5.88
CA ALA A 133 21.01 7.44 -6.10
C ALA A 133 19.50 7.43 -5.79
N ARG A 134 18.77 6.43 -6.30
CA ARG A 134 17.34 6.27 -6.04
C ARG A 134 17.04 6.00 -4.57
N LEU A 135 17.89 5.24 -3.89
CA LEU A 135 17.77 5.00 -2.45
C LEU A 135 17.99 6.28 -1.63
N GLY A 136 18.98 7.11 -2.00
CA GLY A 136 19.19 8.42 -1.39
C GLY A 136 18.01 9.36 -1.63
N GLU A 137 17.44 9.35 -2.83
CA GLU A 137 16.23 10.11 -3.17
C GLU A 137 15.03 9.66 -2.32
N LEU A 138 14.78 8.35 -2.21
CA LEU A 138 13.70 7.80 -1.38
C LEU A 138 13.81 8.32 0.06
N LEU A 139 15.00 8.20 0.67
CA LEU A 139 15.25 8.66 2.04
C LEU A 139 15.06 10.18 2.17
N ALA A 140 15.53 10.97 1.21
CA ALA A 140 15.31 12.42 1.18
C ALA A 140 13.82 12.80 1.11
N ARG A 141 13.03 12.07 0.32
CA ARG A 141 11.57 12.24 0.24
C ARG A 141 10.87 11.83 1.53
N MET A 142 11.37 10.80 2.22
CA MET A 142 10.88 10.43 3.54
C MET A 142 11.07 11.53 4.58
N HIS A 143 12.20 12.25 4.54
CA HIS A 143 12.45 13.39 5.44
C HIS A 143 11.66 14.64 5.07
N SER A 144 11.61 14.99 3.78
CA SER A 144 10.94 16.21 3.32
C SER A 144 9.42 16.11 3.26
N GLY A 145 8.88 14.89 3.13
CA GLY A 145 7.47 14.68 2.80
C GLY A 145 7.09 15.08 1.38
N ALA A 146 8.05 15.53 0.57
CA ALA A 146 7.83 15.96 -0.82
C ALA A 146 7.83 14.74 -1.75
N TRP A 147 6.64 14.18 -1.97
CA TRP A 147 6.43 13.05 -2.89
C TRP A 147 5.84 13.57 -4.18
N ASP A 148 6.47 13.24 -5.31
CA ASP A 148 5.84 13.49 -6.61
C ASP A 148 4.68 12.50 -6.75
N GLU A 149 3.68 12.82 -7.57
CA GLU A 149 2.59 11.89 -7.95
C GLU A 149 3.14 10.55 -8.46
N SER A 150 4.35 10.63 -9.00
CA SER A 150 5.15 9.56 -9.55
C SER A 150 5.74 8.57 -8.53
N ASP A 151 6.03 9.07 -7.33
CA ASP A 151 6.76 8.35 -6.27
C ASP A 151 5.86 7.84 -5.16
N ARG A 152 4.54 7.99 -5.34
CA ARG A 152 3.56 7.33 -4.48
C ARG A 152 3.75 5.82 -4.65
N PRO A 153 3.87 5.06 -3.54
CA PRO A 153 4.00 3.63 -3.66
C PRO A 153 2.74 3.14 -4.36
N PRO A 154 2.80 2.06 -5.15
CA PRO A 154 1.67 1.68 -5.97
C PRO A 154 0.40 1.44 -5.16
N ASP A 155 0.48 1.23 -3.83
CA ASP A 155 -0.59 0.58 -3.13
C ASP A 155 -0.63 0.87 -1.63
N LEU A 156 -1.56 1.72 -1.19
CA LEU A 156 -1.96 1.83 0.23
C LEU A 156 -2.26 0.45 0.84
N HIS A 157 -2.70 -0.52 0.02
CA HIS A 157 -2.97 -1.90 0.43
C HIS A 157 -1.74 -2.65 0.95
N THR A 158 -0.51 -2.20 0.67
CA THR A 158 0.72 -2.79 1.22
C THR A 158 1.01 -2.33 2.65
N ALA A 159 0.38 -1.23 3.09
CA ALA A 159 0.58 -0.62 4.39
C ALA A 159 -0.42 -1.11 5.47
N PHE A 160 -1.45 -1.84 5.04
CA PHE A 160 -2.36 -2.58 5.91
C PHE A 160 -2.00 -4.06 5.81
N PRO A 161 -1.84 -4.78 6.95
CA PRO A 161 -1.77 -6.23 6.92
C PRO A 161 -2.93 -6.76 6.08
N GLN A 162 -2.68 -7.70 5.17
CA GLN A 162 -3.77 -8.44 4.55
C GLN A 162 -4.07 -9.64 5.44
N ALA A 163 -5.35 -9.87 5.74
CA ALA A 163 -5.81 -11.01 6.52
C ALA A 163 -5.05 -12.30 6.13
N LYS A 164 -4.48 -13.00 7.13
CA LYS A 164 -3.79 -14.27 6.91
C LYS A 164 -4.79 -15.29 6.34
N GLY A 165 -4.55 -15.74 5.11
CA GLY A 165 -5.26 -16.89 4.52
C GLY A 165 -5.93 -16.66 3.18
N ASP A 166 -6.01 -15.42 2.66
CA ASP A 166 -6.18 -15.04 1.26
C ASP A 166 -6.52 -13.54 1.19
N PRO A 167 -6.09 -12.80 0.16
CA PRO A 167 -6.50 -11.41 -0.03
C PRO A 167 -8.02 -11.33 -0.18
N ALA A 168 -8.69 -10.58 0.69
CA ALA A 168 -10.09 -10.21 0.49
C ALA A 168 -10.16 -9.13 -0.60
N MET A 169 -10.46 -9.54 -1.83
CA MET A 169 -10.71 -8.63 -2.93
C MET A 169 -12.10 -8.01 -2.76
N THR A 170 -12.15 -6.68 -2.60
CA THR A 170 -13.41 -5.94 -2.62
C THR A 170 -13.68 -5.43 -4.03
N PHE A 171 -14.75 -5.93 -4.63
CA PHE A 171 -15.25 -5.46 -5.92
C PHE A 171 -16.16 -4.25 -5.69
N VAL A 172 -16.06 -3.28 -6.59
CA VAL A 172 -17.03 -2.20 -6.76
C VAL A 172 -17.58 -2.29 -8.17
N GLY A 173 -18.90 -2.26 -8.32
CA GLY A 173 -19.57 -2.25 -9.62
C GLY A 173 -19.73 -0.84 -10.18
N ASP A 174 -20.34 -0.73 -11.36
CA ASP A 174 -20.62 0.56 -12.01
C ASP A 174 -21.60 1.41 -11.17
N ALA A 175 -22.35 0.77 -10.28
CA ALA A 175 -23.27 1.41 -9.35
C ALA A 175 -22.58 2.07 -8.14
N TRP A 176 -21.26 1.91 -7.98
CA TRP A 176 -20.50 2.59 -6.92
C TRP A 176 -20.35 4.08 -7.22
N LEU A 177 -21.40 4.85 -6.92
CA LEU A 177 -21.47 6.29 -7.15
C LEU A 177 -21.90 7.02 -5.86
N PRO A 178 -21.00 7.16 -4.86
CA PRO A 178 -21.33 7.87 -3.62
C PRO A 178 -21.75 9.32 -3.90
N PRO A 179 -22.88 9.79 -3.33
CA PRO A 179 -23.41 11.13 -3.61
C PRO A 179 -22.38 12.25 -3.46
N THR A 180 -22.19 13.05 -4.51
CA THR A 180 -21.12 14.06 -4.60
C THR A 180 -21.23 15.16 -3.55
N ALA A 181 -22.46 15.56 -3.20
CA ALA A 181 -22.72 16.63 -2.23
C ALA A 181 -22.59 16.21 -0.75
N SER A 182 -22.17 14.97 -0.47
CA SER A 182 -22.07 14.45 0.90
C SER A 182 -20.63 14.00 1.22
N PRO A 183 -20.09 14.38 2.39
CA PRO A 183 -18.75 13.99 2.82
C PRO A 183 -18.69 12.55 3.35
N SER A 184 -19.84 11.97 3.68
CA SER A 184 -19.94 10.64 4.28
C SER A 184 -21.29 9.99 4.00
N GLY A 185 -21.35 8.68 4.22
CA GLY A 185 -22.59 7.92 4.17
C GLY A 185 -22.41 6.44 4.40
N ARG A 186 -23.39 5.65 3.99
CA ARG A 186 -23.45 4.21 4.23
C ARG A 186 -23.35 3.46 2.92
N PHE A 187 -22.88 2.22 2.97
CA PHE A 187 -22.93 1.29 1.84
C PHE A 187 -23.15 -0.14 2.32
N GLY A 188 -23.58 -1.01 1.41
CA GLY A 188 -23.75 -2.44 1.70
C GLY A 188 -22.49 -3.23 1.37
N LEU A 189 -22.24 -4.26 2.18
CA LEU A 189 -21.24 -5.30 1.87
C LEU A 189 -21.93 -6.64 1.69
N TRP A 190 -21.57 -7.34 0.64
CA TRP A 190 -21.96 -8.71 0.38
C TRP A 190 -20.70 -9.58 0.29
N ARG A 191 -20.74 -10.75 0.91
CA ARG A 191 -19.61 -11.70 0.90
C ARG A 191 -20.02 -12.97 0.21
N ARG A 192 -19.23 -13.39 -0.77
CA ARG A 192 -19.39 -14.70 -1.39
C ARG A 192 -18.59 -15.76 -0.63
N ASN A 193 -17.36 -15.42 -0.25
CA ASN A 193 -16.45 -16.27 0.50
C ASN A 193 -15.41 -15.42 1.25
N ALA A 194 -14.42 -16.03 1.90
CA ALA A 194 -13.39 -15.32 2.63
C ALA A 194 -12.62 -14.29 1.78
N SER A 195 -12.46 -14.56 0.48
CA SER A 195 -11.57 -13.83 -0.43
C SER A 195 -12.31 -12.85 -1.35
N ILE A 196 -13.65 -12.86 -1.39
CA ILE A 196 -14.46 -12.07 -2.34
C ILE A 196 -15.58 -11.32 -1.64
N LEU A 197 -15.48 -9.99 -1.67
CA LEU A 197 -16.42 -9.01 -1.15
C LEU A 197 -16.96 -8.13 -2.29
N LEU A 198 -18.21 -7.68 -2.18
CA LEU A 198 -18.80 -6.66 -3.03
C LEU A 198 -19.23 -5.48 -2.17
N ALA A 199 -18.77 -4.28 -2.51
CA ALA A 199 -19.23 -3.02 -1.95
C ALA A 199 -20.17 -2.33 -2.95
N ASP A 200 -21.40 -2.03 -2.53
CA ASP A 200 -22.45 -1.52 -3.43
C ASP A 200 -23.53 -0.73 -2.66
N GLY A 201 -24.35 0.02 -3.40
CA GLY A 201 -25.44 0.85 -2.91
C GLY A 201 -24.99 1.96 -1.95
N PRO A 202 -24.00 2.79 -2.31
CA PRO A 202 -23.61 3.91 -1.45
C PRO A 202 -24.74 4.94 -1.38
N VAL A 203 -25.12 5.32 -0.17
CA VAL A 203 -26.15 6.32 0.12
C VAL A 203 -25.58 7.40 1.04
N ALA A 204 -26.03 8.64 0.87
CA ALA A 204 -25.63 9.74 1.75
C ALA A 204 -26.24 9.59 3.15
N ASN A 205 -25.49 9.99 4.17
CA ASN A 205 -25.98 10.10 5.54
C ASN A 205 -26.68 8.81 6.03
N THR A 206 -27.79 8.94 6.77
CA THR A 206 -28.60 7.83 7.29
C THR A 206 -29.52 7.22 6.24
N GLY A 207 -29.20 7.38 4.95
CA GLY A 207 -29.95 6.76 3.86
C GLY A 207 -30.12 5.25 4.05
N VAL A 208 -31.19 4.71 3.48
CA VAL A 208 -31.46 3.28 3.52
C VAL A 208 -30.62 2.59 2.44
N VAL A 209 -29.65 1.79 2.88
CA VAL A 209 -28.85 0.96 1.97
C VAL A 209 -29.76 -0.13 1.38
N PRO A 210 -29.78 -0.31 0.05
CA PRO A 210 -30.57 -1.34 -0.62
C PRO A 210 -30.33 -2.74 -0.04
N PRO A 211 -31.36 -3.60 0.04
CA PRO A 211 -31.24 -4.95 0.60
C PRO A 211 -30.51 -5.94 -0.32
N LYS A 212 -30.36 -5.60 -1.60
CA LYS A 212 -29.69 -6.40 -2.63
C LYS A 212 -28.67 -5.54 -3.39
N PRO A 213 -27.64 -6.13 -4.01
CA PRO A 213 -26.77 -5.40 -4.91
C PRO A 213 -27.58 -4.72 -6.02
N ALA A 214 -27.28 -3.45 -6.27
CA ALA A 214 -27.84 -2.65 -7.35
C ALA A 214 -27.21 -3.02 -8.70
N ASP A 215 -25.94 -3.41 -8.72
CA ASP A 215 -25.26 -3.86 -9.94
C ASP A 215 -25.61 -5.32 -10.26
N GLU A 216 -26.67 -5.52 -11.05
CA GLU A 216 -27.13 -6.85 -11.45
C GLU A 216 -26.08 -7.63 -12.27
N ARG A 217 -25.22 -6.95 -13.03
CA ARG A 217 -24.19 -7.62 -13.84
C ARG A 217 -23.10 -8.21 -12.98
N VAL A 218 -22.56 -7.43 -12.04
CA VAL A 218 -21.57 -7.90 -11.07
C VAL A 218 -22.19 -8.98 -10.18
N ASN A 219 -23.45 -8.78 -9.78
CA ASN A 219 -24.20 -9.73 -8.98
C ASN A 219 -24.35 -11.10 -9.66
N ILE A 220 -24.71 -11.13 -10.94
CA ILE A 220 -24.82 -12.37 -11.73
C ILE A 220 -23.44 -12.97 -11.99
N ALA A 221 -22.50 -12.18 -12.53
CA ALA A 221 -21.18 -12.67 -12.97
C ALA A 221 -20.34 -13.22 -11.81
N LEU A 222 -20.42 -12.58 -10.64
CA LEU A 222 -19.68 -13.02 -9.46
C LEU A 222 -20.49 -13.92 -8.53
N GLY A 223 -21.77 -14.18 -8.81
CA GLY A 223 -22.60 -15.13 -8.07
C GLY A 223 -23.06 -14.65 -6.70
N PHE A 224 -23.44 -13.37 -6.57
CA PHE A 224 -23.99 -12.79 -5.34
C PHE A 224 -25.53 -12.87 -5.27
N HIS A 225 -26.20 -13.47 -6.27
CA HIS A 225 -27.66 -13.42 -6.45
C HIS A 225 -28.46 -13.96 -5.25
N ASP A 226 -27.89 -14.93 -4.54
CA ASP A 226 -28.48 -15.55 -3.34
C ASP A 226 -27.79 -15.12 -2.04
N GLN A 227 -26.83 -14.19 -2.10
CA GLN A 227 -26.08 -13.77 -0.91
C GLN A 227 -26.84 -12.69 -0.14
N ALA A 228 -27.05 -12.95 1.15
CA ALA A 228 -27.53 -11.94 2.08
C ALA A 228 -26.45 -10.89 2.32
N ARG A 229 -26.87 -9.63 2.55
CA ARG A 229 -25.96 -8.55 2.94
C ARG A 229 -25.23 -8.94 4.24
N GLU A 230 -23.90 -8.96 4.17
CA GLU A 230 -23.03 -9.29 5.30
C GLU A 230 -23.02 -8.16 6.32
N ALA A 231 -22.79 -6.93 5.86
CA ALA A 231 -22.59 -5.78 6.72
C ALA A 231 -23.04 -4.47 6.06
N VAL A 232 -23.07 -3.42 6.88
CA VAL A 232 -23.20 -2.04 6.42
C VAL A 232 -21.91 -1.33 6.80
N GLY A 233 -21.24 -0.76 5.80
CA GLY A 233 -20.02 0.03 5.98
C GLY A 233 -20.29 1.54 5.99
N VAL A 234 -19.26 2.30 6.33
CA VAL A 234 -19.26 3.77 6.26
C VAL A 234 -18.27 4.21 5.19
N TRP A 235 -18.71 5.07 4.29
CA TRP A 235 -17.81 5.70 3.33
C TRP A 235 -17.54 7.16 3.73
N PHE A 236 -16.33 7.63 3.43
CA PHE A 236 -15.86 9.00 3.63
C PHE A 236 -15.23 9.52 2.34
N ARG A 237 -15.51 10.77 1.99
CA ARG A 237 -14.80 11.50 0.94
C ARG A 237 -13.74 12.38 1.56
N LEU A 238 -12.54 12.35 1.00
CA LEU A 238 -11.35 13.04 1.47
C LEU A 238 -10.89 14.05 0.41
N ASP A 239 -10.34 15.17 0.86
CA ASP A 239 -9.77 16.20 -0.01
C ASP A 239 -8.37 15.82 -0.51
N ARG A 240 -7.73 14.86 0.18
CA ARG A 240 -6.42 14.31 -0.19
C ARG A 240 -6.34 12.83 0.14
N GLU A 241 -5.38 12.17 -0.48
CA GLU A 241 -5.00 10.81 -0.13
C GLU A 241 -4.64 10.69 1.37
N PRO A 242 -5.19 9.71 2.11
CA PRO A 242 -4.92 9.54 3.53
C PRO A 242 -3.53 8.91 3.75
N ALA A 243 -2.84 9.32 4.82
CA ALA A 243 -1.64 8.62 5.26
C ALA A 243 -2.00 7.24 5.88
N PRO A 244 -1.22 6.16 5.65
CA PRO A 244 -1.52 4.87 6.25
C PRO A 244 -1.35 4.89 7.77
N ARG A 245 -2.30 4.26 8.47
CA ARG A 245 -2.35 4.15 9.92
C ARG A 245 -2.64 2.69 10.28
N THR A 246 -2.11 2.20 11.40
CA THR A 246 -2.20 0.78 11.81
C THR A 246 -3.27 0.49 12.86
N SER A 247 -3.88 1.53 13.42
CA SER A 247 -4.93 1.42 14.43
C SER A 247 -6.15 2.19 13.96
N LEU A 248 -7.34 1.69 14.28
CA LEU A 248 -8.60 2.33 13.90
C LEU A 248 -8.67 3.79 14.38
N GLY A 249 -8.30 4.08 15.64
CA GLY A 249 -8.30 5.46 16.16
C GLY A 249 -7.43 6.42 15.36
N ALA A 250 -6.23 5.98 14.96
CA ALA A 250 -5.35 6.78 14.12
C ALA A 250 -5.87 6.92 12.67
N VAL A 251 -6.56 5.90 12.12
CA VAL A 251 -7.25 6.02 10.83
C VAL A 251 -8.34 7.09 10.90
N LEU A 252 -9.19 7.06 11.93
CA LEU A 252 -10.26 8.07 12.09
C LEU A 252 -9.69 9.49 12.21
N ALA A 253 -8.62 9.67 12.98
CA ALA A 253 -7.93 10.96 13.07
C ALA A 253 -7.25 11.37 11.75
N GLU A 254 -6.82 10.41 10.92
CA GLU A 254 -6.34 10.71 9.57
C GLU A 254 -7.47 11.12 8.65
N ILE A 255 -8.66 10.49 8.75
CA ILE A 255 -9.84 10.88 7.99
C ILE A 255 -10.18 12.33 8.29
N ASP A 256 -10.29 12.72 9.58
CA ASP A 256 -10.56 14.11 9.99
C ASP A 256 -9.59 15.10 9.31
N ARG A 257 -8.28 14.80 9.36
CA ARG A 257 -7.24 15.65 8.74
C ARG A 257 -7.22 15.61 7.22
N ALA A 258 -7.68 14.53 6.60
CA ALA A 258 -7.66 14.36 5.14
C ALA A 258 -8.92 14.92 4.48
N SER A 259 -10.02 15.05 5.24
CA SER A 259 -11.28 15.69 4.83
C SER A 259 -11.42 17.14 5.31
N GLY A 260 -10.41 17.68 6.01
CA GLY A 260 -10.44 19.08 6.50
C GLY A 260 -11.42 19.33 7.65
N HIS A 261 -11.85 18.29 8.36
CA HIS A 261 -12.79 18.37 9.48
C HIS A 261 -12.08 18.40 10.85
N ASP A 262 -12.80 18.86 11.87
CA ASP A 262 -12.33 18.89 13.25
C ASP A 262 -12.10 17.48 13.81
N SER A 263 -11.17 17.38 14.76
CA SER A 263 -10.86 16.13 15.45
C SER A 263 -12.11 15.49 16.09
N GLY A 264 -12.36 14.23 15.77
CA GLY A 264 -13.48 13.44 16.28
C GLY A 264 -14.70 13.42 15.36
N TRP A 265 -14.67 14.14 14.24
CA TRP A 265 -15.76 14.15 13.27
C TRP A 265 -16.05 12.76 12.69
N ALA A 266 -15.03 12.06 12.18
CA ALA A 266 -15.17 10.74 11.57
C ALA A 266 -15.70 9.71 12.58
N LEU A 267 -15.27 9.80 13.84
CA LEU A 267 -15.80 8.97 14.92
C LEU A 267 -17.28 9.26 15.17
N GLY A 268 -17.67 10.53 15.19
CA GLY A 268 -19.06 10.96 15.30
C GLY A 268 -19.92 10.42 14.16
N GLU A 269 -19.40 10.47 12.94
CA GLU A 269 -20.04 9.95 11.73
C GLU A 269 -20.22 8.43 11.79
N CYS A 270 -19.20 7.67 12.16
CA CYS A 270 -19.33 6.22 12.38
C CYS A 270 -20.46 5.91 13.39
N ARG A 271 -20.49 6.62 14.53
CA ARG A 271 -21.54 6.45 15.54
C ARG A 271 -22.94 6.78 15.02
N ARG A 272 -23.05 7.84 14.22
CA ARG A 272 -24.31 8.30 13.63
C ARG A 272 -24.83 7.35 12.56
N LEU A 273 -23.94 6.79 11.74
CA LEU A 273 -24.28 6.05 10.52
C LEU A 273 -24.50 4.55 10.76
N ILE A 274 -23.73 3.96 11.66
CA ILE A 274 -23.78 2.51 11.94
C ILE A 274 -23.99 2.18 13.42
N GLY A 275 -24.20 3.19 14.27
CA GLY A 275 -24.57 3.04 15.68
C GLY A 275 -23.40 3.18 16.67
N ALA A 276 -23.72 3.35 17.95
CA ALA A 276 -22.75 3.51 19.03
C ALA A 276 -21.92 2.25 19.33
N GLU A 277 -22.43 1.09 18.92
CA GLU A 277 -21.72 -0.18 18.84
C GLU A 277 -21.91 -0.70 17.43
N ALA A 278 -20.83 -1.10 16.77
CA ALA A 278 -20.88 -1.71 15.46
C ALA A 278 -20.19 -3.07 15.49
N GLY A 279 -20.78 -4.04 14.81
CA GLY A 279 -20.32 -5.42 14.83
C GLY A 279 -20.69 -6.11 16.13
N GLY A 280 -21.41 -7.23 16.06
CA GLY A 280 -21.32 -8.27 17.08
C GLY A 280 -20.11 -9.13 16.75
N THR A 281 -20.35 -10.27 16.09
CA THR A 281 -19.32 -11.09 15.45
C THR A 281 -18.84 -10.57 14.09
N ARG A 282 -19.34 -9.42 13.62
CA ARG A 282 -19.14 -8.93 12.24
C ARG A 282 -18.16 -7.76 12.19
N PRO A 283 -17.27 -7.70 11.19
CA PRO A 283 -16.34 -6.58 11.01
C PRO A 283 -17.05 -5.28 10.64
N VAL A 284 -16.36 -4.16 10.84
CA VAL A 284 -16.77 -2.84 10.35
C VAL A 284 -15.97 -2.52 9.10
N PHE A 285 -16.63 -2.00 8.07
CA PHE A 285 -15.97 -1.61 6.83
C PHE A 285 -15.95 -0.09 6.68
N LEU A 286 -14.76 0.44 6.35
CA LEU A 286 -14.58 1.83 5.98
C LEU A 286 -14.18 1.91 4.50
N ALA A 287 -14.83 2.79 3.74
CA ALA A 287 -14.44 3.11 2.37
C ALA A 287 -13.95 4.56 2.30
N LEU A 288 -12.75 4.79 1.80
CA LEU A 288 -12.12 6.11 1.73
C LEU A 288 -11.98 6.53 0.28
N GLY A 289 -12.78 7.50 -0.14
CA GLY A 289 -12.74 8.13 -1.45
C GLY A 289 -11.76 9.29 -1.41
N TYR A 290 -10.78 9.33 -2.30
CA TYR A 290 -9.81 10.42 -2.38
C TYR A 290 -9.45 10.73 -3.84
N PRO A 291 -9.04 11.97 -4.17
CA PRO A 291 -8.53 12.27 -5.50
C PRO A 291 -7.27 11.44 -5.76
N ASP A 292 -7.33 10.56 -6.75
CA ASP A 292 -6.24 9.70 -7.17
C ASP A 292 -5.59 10.25 -8.44
N PRO A 293 -4.35 10.79 -8.35
CA PRO A 293 -3.62 11.26 -9.53
C PRO A 293 -3.37 10.17 -10.57
N MET A 294 -3.25 8.90 -10.18
CA MET A 294 -3.10 7.78 -11.13
C MET A 294 -4.33 7.60 -12.01
N LEU A 295 -5.50 8.04 -11.52
CA LEU A 295 -6.74 8.08 -12.28
C LEU A 295 -6.98 9.44 -12.94
N GLY A 296 -5.97 10.32 -13.01
CA GLY A 296 -6.09 11.67 -13.55
C GLY A 296 -6.82 12.63 -12.62
N GLY A 297 -6.68 12.44 -11.30
CA GLY A 297 -7.39 13.21 -10.27
C GLY A 297 -8.83 12.75 -10.02
N ARG A 298 -9.28 11.69 -10.68
CA ARG A 298 -10.58 11.06 -10.40
C ARG A 298 -10.55 10.39 -9.03
N GLU A 299 -11.73 10.22 -8.44
CA GLU A 299 -11.89 9.62 -7.12
C GLU A 299 -11.51 8.13 -7.14
N GLY A 300 -10.47 7.77 -6.40
CA GLY A 300 -10.10 6.39 -6.07
C GLY A 300 -10.67 5.99 -4.71
N TRP A 301 -10.89 4.69 -4.49
CA TRP A 301 -11.51 4.17 -3.27
C TRP A 301 -10.64 3.10 -2.60
N LEU A 302 -10.36 3.31 -1.31
CA LEU A 302 -9.69 2.33 -0.44
C LEU A 302 -10.70 1.73 0.53
N PHE A 303 -10.77 0.40 0.57
CA PHE A 303 -11.64 -0.35 1.49
C PHE A 303 -10.81 -0.95 2.62
N LEU A 304 -11.24 -0.72 3.86
CA LEU A 304 -10.57 -1.19 5.08
C LEU A 304 -11.55 -2.02 5.91
N GLU A 305 -11.09 -3.19 6.35
CA GLU A 305 -11.83 -4.06 7.27
C GLU A 305 -11.29 -3.87 8.70
N ALA A 306 -12.08 -3.25 9.58
CA ALA A 306 -11.79 -3.15 10.99
C ALA A 306 -12.40 -4.34 11.74
N ARG A 307 -11.55 -5.12 12.40
CA ARG A 307 -11.95 -6.27 13.22
C ARG A 307 -11.92 -5.92 14.70
N PRO A 308 -12.74 -6.56 15.54
CA PRO A 308 -12.62 -6.41 16.98
C PRO A 308 -11.30 -7.00 17.47
N ALA A 309 -10.73 -6.42 18.53
CA ALA A 309 -9.47 -6.88 19.12
C ALA A 309 -9.57 -8.32 19.66
N GLU A 310 -10.78 -8.72 20.09
CA GLU A 310 -11.10 -10.08 20.50
C GLU A 310 -12.21 -10.64 19.60
N PRO A 311 -12.04 -11.84 19.02
CA PRO A 311 -13.08 -12.49 18.24
C PRO A 311 -14.39 -12.61 19.04
N GLY A 312 -15.51 -12.24 18.40
CA GLY A 312 -16.85 -12.34 19.00
C GLY A 312 -17.24 -11.18 19.93
N LYS A 313 -16.35 -10.22 20.19
CA LYS A 313 -16.70 -8.97 20.86
C LYS A 313 -17.07 -7.87 19.86
N PRO A 314 -18.00 -6.97 20.22
CA PRO A 314 -18.36 -5.85 19.37
C PRO A 314 -17.27 -4.78 19.29
N ILE A 315 -17.21 -4.03 18.18
CA ILE A 315 -16.41 -2.81 18.10
C ILE A 315 -17.19 -1.69 18.79
N ARG A 316 -16.70 -1.28 19.96
CA ARG A 316 -17.28 -0.16 20.72
C ARG A 316 -16.56 1.13 20.36
N TRP A 317 -17.25 2.05 19.69
CA TRP A 317 -16.72 3.37 19.32
C TRP A 317 -16.34 4.26 20.52
N ARG A 318 -16.51 3.81 21.76
CA ARG A 318 -16.04 4.51 22.97
C ARG A 318 -14.54 4.34 23.20
N ASP A 319 -13.95 3.26 22.68
CA ASP A 319 -12.58 2.84 22.97
C ASP A 319 -11.67 3.06 21.77
N ALA A 320 -11.73 4.22 21.10
CA ALA A 320 -10.89 4.51 19.92
C ALA A 320 -9.38 4.39 20.20
N GLN A 321 -8.96 4.45 21.48
CA GLN A 321 -7.59 4.18 21.95
C GLN A 321 -7.26 2.69 22.12
N THR A 322 -8.24 1.79 22.15
CA THR A 322 -8.10 0.35 22.47
C THR A 322 -8.45 -0.58 21.32
N LEU A 323 -8.74 -0.04 20.12
CA LEU A 323 -9.26 -0.84 18.99
C LEU A 323 -8.19 -1.23 17.98
N ALA A 324 -7.80 -2.52 18.09
CA ALA A 324 -7.46 -3.52 17.07
C ALA A 324 -6.48 -3.18 15.93
N GLU A 325 -5.70 -4.19 15.55
CA GLU A 325 -4.92 -4.22 14.31
C GLU A 325 -5.87 -4.17 13.09
N LEU A 326 -5.56 -3.30 12.13
CA LEU A 326 -6.21 -3.31 10.82
C LEU A 326 -5.69 -4.52 10.02
N ALA A 327 -6.57 -5.23 9.33
CA ALA A 327 -6.28 -6.43 8.55
C ALA A 327 -6.92 -6.38 7.16
#